data_AF-A0A1I0IZI3-F1
#
_entry.id   AF-A0A1I0IZI3-F1
#
_cell.length_a   1.000
_cell.length_b   1.000
_cell.length_c   1.000
_cell.angle_alpha   90.00
_cell.angle_beta   90.00
_cell.angle_gamma   90.00
#
_symmetry.space_group_name_H-M   'P 1'
#
loop_
_entity.id
_entity.type
_entity.pdbx_description
1 polymer ?
#
loop_
_entity_poly.entity_id
_entity_poly.type
_entity_poly.pdbx_seq_one_letter_code
_entity_poly.pdbx_strand_id
1 'polypeptide(L)' 'MTLTAPKHLRGRMNRWTPQALRDERREWALARGKEGHTVPAIAEALGIARQNARTMLTEAGYSWHAQPRMIRHPKWGNA' A
#
# COMPACT_ATOMS: atom_id res chain seq x y z
N MET A 1 3.96 -14.33 1.67
CA MET A 1 4.92 -13.44 2.35
C MET A 1 4.16 -12.26 2.88
N THR A 2 4.30 -11.96 4.17
CA THR A 2 3.63 -10.84 4.83
C THR A 2 4.29 -9.53 4.39
N LEU A 3 3.56 -8.70 3.65
CA LEU A 3 4.05 -7.38 3.25
C LEU A 3 4.21 -6.51 4.49
N THR A 4 5.39 -5.92 4.68
CA THR A 4 5.73 -5.17 5.89
C THR A 4 6.36 -3.84 5.50
N ALA A 5 5.75 -2.72 5.88
CA ALA A 5 6.30 -1.39 5.59
C ALA A 5 7.42 -1.01 6.58
N PRO A 6 8.36 -0.14 6.20
CA PRO A 6 9.29 0.50 7.14
C PRO A 6 8.56 1.21 8.30
N LYS A 7 9.11 1.16 9.51
CA LYS A 7 8.44 1.64 10.74
C LYS A 7 8.01 3.12 10.65
N HIS A 8 8.88 3.98 10.11
CA HIS A 8 8.63 5.42 9.96
C HIS A 8 7.56 5.74 8.90
N LEU A 9 7.28 4.78 8.01
CA LEU A 9 6.20 4.89 7.03
C LEU A 9 4.87 4.32 7.53
N ARG A 10 4.77 3.78 8.76
CA ARG A 10 3.49 3.24 9.28
C ARG A 10 2.66 4.30 10.01
N GLY A 11 1.35 4.06 10.07
CA GLY A 11 0.41 4.82 10.89
C GLY A 11 -0.12 6.11 10.25
N ARG A 12 -0.76 6.93 11.08
CA ARG A 12 -1.42 8.17 10.65
C ARG A 12 -0.41 9.28 10.40
N MET A 13 -0.46 9.89 9.21
CA MET A 13 0.25 11.14 8.93
C MET A 13 -0.70 12.32 9.18
N ASN A 14 -0.18 13.38 9.79
CA ASN A 14 -0.92 14.61 10.08
C ASN A 14 -0.44 15.75 9.15
N ARG A 15 -1.07 16.93 9.22
CA ARG A 15 -0.70 18.08 8.37
C ARG A 15 0.76 18.55 8.53
N TRP A 16 1.39 18.21 9.65
CA TRP A 16 2.78 18.58 9.97
C TRP A 16 3.79 17.52 9.55
N THR A 17 3.32 16.37 9.05
CA THR A 17 4.21 15.34 8.51
C THR A 17 4.97 15.91 7.32
N PRO A 18 6.31 15.86 7.33
CA PRO A 18 7.13 16.36 6.23
C PRO A 18 6.70 15.78 4.89
N GLN A 19 6.67 16.62 3.86
CA GLN A 19 6.26 16.19 2.51
C GLN A 19 7.15 15.05 1.99
N ALA A 20 8.46 15.11 2.26
CA ALA A 20 9.40 14.04 1.92
C ALA A 20 8.99 12.65 2.46
N LEU A 21 8.47 12.58 3.69
CA LEU A 21 8.01 11.31 4.27
C LEU A 21 6.72 10.81 3.60
N ARG A 22 5.86 11.73 3.16
CA ARG A 22 4.64 11.40 2.41
C ARG A 22 4.99 10.85 1.04
N ASP A 23 5.98 11.46 0.38
CA ASP A 23 6.46 11.04 -0.93
C ASP A 23 7.17 9.68 -0.84
N GLU A 24 8.04 9.48 0.15
CA GLU A 24 8.66 8.17 0.42
C GLU A 24 7.61 7.08 0.65
N ARG A 25 6.54 7.38 1.42
CA ARG A 25 5.43 6.44 1.62
C ARG A 25 4.72 6.12 0.30
N ARG A 26 4.47 7.12 -0.54
CA ARG A 26 3.82 6.96 -1.84
C ARG A 26 4.67 6.11 -2.77
N GLU A 27 5.96 6.39 -2.86
CA GLU A 27 6.92 5.62 -3.67
C GLU A 27 7.00 4.17 -3.21
N TRP A 28 7.09 3.94 -1.90
CA TRP A 28 7.07 2.60 -1.34
C TRP A 28 5.79 1.85 -1.73
N ALA A 29 4.62 2.47 -1.55
CA ALA A 29 3.33 1.85 -1.89
C ALA A 29 3.20 1.55 -3.39
N LEU A 30 3.66 2.48 -4.24
CA LEU A 30 3.68 2.32 -5.69
C LEU A 30 4.58 1.16 -6.12
N ALA A 31 5.78 1.05 -5.57
CA ALA A 31 6.69 -0.05 -5.85
C ALA A 31 6.04 -1.40 -5.54
N ARG A 32 5.39 -1.52 -4.37
CA ARG A 32 4.65 -2.75 -3.99
C ARG A 32 3.45 -3.02 -4.88
N GLY A 33 2.72 -1.98 -5.29
CA GLY A 33 1.67 -2.11 -6.29
C GLY A 33 2.19 -2.68 -7.62
N LYS A 34 3.33 -2.17 -8.10
CA LYS A 34 4.00 -2.66 -9.33
C LYS A 34 4.53 -4.09 -9.20
N GLU A 35 4.93 -4.51 -8.00
CA GLU A 35 5.25 -5.90 -7.67
C GLU A 35 4.01 -6.81 -7.65
N GLY A 36 2.80 -6.26 -7.79
CA GLY A 36 1.53 -7.00 -7.81
C GLY A 36 0.81 -7.06 -6.46
N HIS A 37 1.31 -6.37 -5.42
CA HIS A 37 0.63 -6.35 -4.13
C HIS A 37 -0.70 -5.61 -4.19
N THR A 38 -1.68 -6.13 -3.44
CA THR A 38 -3.03 -5.59 -3.43
C THR A 38 -3.18 -4.39 -2.50
N VAL A 39 -4.14 -3.49 -2.78
CA VAL A 39 -4.43 -2.33 -1.90
C VAL A 39 -4.69 -2.76 -0.45
N PRO A 40 -5.46 -3.83 -0.16
CA PRO A 40 -5.63 -4.31 1.21
C PRO A 40 -4.31 -4.69 1.91
N ALA A 41 -3.41 -5.39 1.21
CA ALA A 41 -2.12 -5.78 1.76
C ALA A 41 -1.21 -4.57 2.04
N ILE A 42 -1.20 -3.60 1.13
CA ILE A 42 -0.46 -2.34 1.28
C ILE A 42 -1.02 -1.52 2.45
N ALA A 43 -2.34 -1.45 2.59
CA ALA A 43 -3.01 -0.73 3.67
C ALA A 43 -2.69 -1.35 5.04
N GLU A 44 -2.73 -2.69 5.13
CA GLU A 44 -2.35 -3.44 6.32
C GLU A 44 -0.88 -3.21 6.69
N ALA A 45 0.02 -3.28 5.72
CA ALA A 45 1.45 -3.06 5.92
C ALA A 45 1.77 -1.64 6.44
N LEU A 46 1.03 -0.64 5.95
CA LEU A 46 1.14 0.76 6.38
C LEU A 46 0.35 1.06 7.66
N GLY A 47 -0.55 0.19 8.10
CA GLY A 47 -1.45 0.44 9.23
C GLY A 47 -2.42 1.59 8.97
N ILE A 48 -2.96 1.71 7.76
CA ILE A 48 -3.92 2.74 7.36
C ILE A 48 -5.21 2.14 6.81
N ALA A 49 -6.28 2.94 6.74
CA ALA A 49 -7.52 2.52 6.11
C ALA A 49 -7.32 2.23 4.62
N ARG A 50 -8.02 1.19 4.11
CA ARG A 50 -7.95 0.79 2.69
C ARG A 50 -8.31 1.91 1.73
N GLN A 51 -9.28 2.76 2.11
CA GLN A 51 -9.67 3.92 1.32
C GLN A 51 -8.52 4.93 1.18
N ASN A 52 -7.79 5.20 2.26
CA ASN A 52 -6.64 6.10 2.23
C ASN A 52 -5.51 5.54 1.35
N ALA A 53 -5.24 4.24 1.46
CA ALA A 53 -4.27 3.57 0.59
C ALA A 53 -4.68 3.64 -0.88
N ARG A 54 -5.98 3.45 -1.18
CA ARG A 54 -6.51 3.56 -2.54
C ARG A 54 -6.33 4.98 -3.09
N THR A 55 -6.78 6.00 -2.36
CA THR A 55 -6.64 7.41 -2.79
C THR A 55 -5.18 7.76 -3.04
N MET A 56 -4.29 7.40 -2.11
CA MET A 56 -2.85 7.65 -2.23
C MET A 56 -2.24 7.02 -3.48
N LEU A 57 -2.61 5.77 -3.80
CA LEU A 57 -2.14 5.08 -5.01
C LEU A 57 -2.72 5.72 -6.28
N THR A 58 -4.01 6.06 -6.29
CA THR A 58 -4.65 6.74 -7.43
C THR A 58 -4.00 8.10 -7.72
N GLU A 59 -3.77 8.93 -6.69
CA GLU A 59 -3.07 10.21 -6.80
C GLU A 59 -1.65 10.04 -7.36
N ALA A 60 -1.01 8.93 -7.01
CA ALA A 60 0.33 8.60 -7.47
C ALA A 60 0.34 7.93 -8.87
N GLY A 61 -0.79 7.94 -9.59
CA GLY A 61 -0.91 7.44 -10.96
C GLY A 61 -1.07 5.92 -11.08
N TYR A 62 -1.35 5.22 -9.99
CA TYR A 62 -1.52 3.77 -10.00
C TYR A 62 -2.91 3.39 -10.53
N SER A 63 -2.95 2.72 -11.69
CA SER A 63 -4.18 2.12 -12.22
C SER A 63 -4.29 0.64 -11.85
N TRP A 64 -5.30 0.30 -11.04
CA TRP A 64 -5.59 -1.08 -10.62
C TRP A 64 -5.92 -2.01 -11.80
N HIS A 65 -6.45 -1.45 -12.89
CA HIS A 65 -6.81 -2.22 -14.09
C HIS A 65 -5.60 -2.57 -14.96
N ALA A 66 -4.46 -1.91 -14.76
CA ALA A 66 -3.26 -2.06 -15.58
C ALA A 66 -2.27 -3.11 -15.02
N GLN A 67 -2.55 -3.74 -13.88
CA GLN A 67 -1.55 -4.53 -13.13
C GLN A 67 -1.94 -6.02 -13.01
N PRO A 68 -0.97 -6.95 -13.14
CA PRO A 68 -1.20 -8.37 -12.94
C PRO A 68 -1.58 -8.64 -11.48
N ARG A 69 -2.73 -9.29 -11.27
CA ARG A 69 -3.33 -9.48 -9.94
C ARG A 69 -2.63 -10.62 -9.21
N MET A 70 -1.79 -10.34 -8.21
CA MET A 70 -1.47 -11.38 -7.20
C MET A 70 -2.62 -11.51 -6.22
N ILE A 71 -3.60 -12.35 -6.54
CA ILE A 71 -4.64 -12.75 -5.59
C ILE A 71 -4.08 -13.87 -4.71
N ARG A 72 -3.34 -13.52 -3.65
CA ARG A 72 -3.23 -14.42 -2.48
C ARG A 72 -4.36 -14.09 -1.53
N HIS A 73 -5.47 -14.81 -1.67
CA HIS A 73 -6.54 -14.83 -0.68
C HIS A 73 -6.02 -15.58 0.57
N PRO A 74 -5.96 -14.95 1.76
CA PRO A 74 -5.50 -15.65 2.97
C PRO A 74 -6.58 -16.56 3.60
N LYS A 75 -7.74 -16.77 2.94
CA LYS A 75 -8.89 -17.49 3.54
C LYS A 75 -9.21 -18.86 2.94
N TRP A 76 -8.45 -19.32 1.95
CA TRP A 76 -8.63 -20.64 1.32
C TRP A 76 -7.28 -21.32 1.11
N GLY A 77 -6.49 -21.42 2.17
CA GLY A 77 -5.41 -22.41 2.21
C GLY A 77 -6.05 -23.75 2.52
N ASN A 78 -6.04 -24.66 1.54
CA ASN A 78 -6.44 -26.06 1.73
C ASN A 78 -5.67 -26.64 2.92
N ALA A 79 -6.41 -27.06 3.95
CA ALA A 79 -6.03 -28.17 4.81
C ALA A 79 -6.50 -29.47 4.14
#